data_AF-A0A7K1J782-F1
#
_entry.id   AF-A0A7K1J782-F1
#
_cell.length_a   1.000
_cell.length_b   1.000
_cell.length_c   1.000
_cell.angle_alpha   90.00
_cell.angle_beta   90.00
_cell.angle_gamma   90.00
#
_symmetry.space_group_name_H-M   'P 1'
#
loop_
_entity.id
_entity.type
_entity.pdbx_description
1 polymer ?
#
loop_
_entity_poly.entity_id
_entity_poly.type
_entity_poly.pdbx_seq_one_letter_code
_entity_poly.pdbx_strand_id
1 'polypeptide(L)'
;MSMPQGKSTTFAQGTLPDLVVVNVRDTQAVNMSGAFLTPVKPDYVENATKALVKRAQEMDKVYGVAPVKTWVVRIGDATKSADALAEPVSLQQLVDGVEETVASRLSQE
;
A
#
# COMPACT_ATOMS: atom_id res chain seq x y z
N MET A 1 10.20 -11.57 1.79
CA MET A 1 8.81 -11.55 2.29
C MET A 1 8.59 -12.77 3.16
N SER A 2 8.04 -12.60 4.36
CA SER A 2 7.76 -13.70 5.29
C SER A 2 6.27 -14.08 5.22
N MET A 3 5.98 -15.36 4.99
CA MET A 3 4.62 -15.92 5.16
C MET A 3 4.60 -16.87 6.37
N PRO A 4 3.47 -16.94 7.11
CA PRO A 4 3.30 -17.94 8.17
C PRO A 4 3.40 -19.37 7.60
N GLN A 5 4.17 -20.24 8.25
CA GLN A 5 4.40 -21.62 7.79
C GLN A 5 3.25 -22.60 8.08
N GLY A 6 2.11 -22.12 8.60
CA GLY A 6 0.96 -22.97 8.93
C GLY A 6 0.34 -23.60 7.69
N LYS A 7 0.42 -24.94 7.56
CA LYS A 7 -0.18 -25.74 6.47
C LYS A 7 0.26 -25.34 5.04
N SER A 8 1.39 -24.66 4.89
CA SER A 8 1.88 -24.16 3.59
C SER A 8 2.13 -25.28 2.56
N THR A 9 2.58 -26.46 2.98
CA THR A 9 2.82 -27.62 2.10
C THR A 9 1.52 -28.24 1.57
N THR A 10 0.40 -28.12 2.30
CA THR A 10 -0.88 -28.75 1.94
C THR A 10 -1.71 -27.88 0.99
N PHE A 11 -1.56 -26.54 1.06
CA PHE A 11 -2.34 -25.60 0.27
C PHE A 11 -1.53 -24.80 -0.76
N ALA A 12 -0.20 -24.98 -0.80
CA ALA A 12 0.70 -24.32 -1.76
C ALA A 12 0.48 -22.81 -1.88
N GLN A 13 0.31 -22.13 -0.73
CA GLN A 13 -0.02 -20.70 -0.63
C GLN A 13 1.16 -19.77 -0.93
N GLY A 14 1.88 -20.01 -2.04
CA GLY A 14 2.99 -19.21 -2.54
C GLY A 14 2.50 -18.00 -3.34
N THR A 15 1.77 -17.08 -2.72
CA THR A 15 1.26 -15.88 -3.42
C THR A 15 2.10 -14.65 -3.06
N LEU A 16 2.55 -13.91 -4.07
CA LEU A 16 3.06 -12.56 -3.88
C LEU A 16 1.87 -11.60 -3.72
N PRO A 17 2.02 -10.46 -3.00
CA PRO A 17 0.96 -9.48 -2.89
C PRO A 17 0.63 -8.85 -4.26
N ASP A 18 -0.66 -8.75 -4.59
CA ASP A 18 -1.15 -8.05 -5.78
C ASP A 18 -1.00 -6.53 -5.69
N LEU A 19 -1.00 -5.97 -4.48
CA LEU A 19 -0.87 -4.54 -4.21
C LEU A 19 -0.04 -4.30 -2.95
N VAL A 20 0.95 -3.42 -3.08
CA VAL A 20 1.71 -2.85 -1.98
C VAL A 20 1.68 -1.33 -2.11
N VAL A 21 1.27 -0.65 -1.05
CA VAL A 21 1.29 0.81 -0.97
C VAL A 21 2.16 1.21 0.21
N VAL A 22 3.17 2.03 -0.05
CA VAL A 22 4.05 2.58 1.00
C VAL A 22 3.88 4.09 1.02
N ASN A 23 3.66 4.61 2.22
CA ASN A 23 3.46 6.03 2.47
C ASN A 23 4.45 6.48 3.53
N VAL A 24 5.28 7.47 3.21
CA VAL A 24 6.11 8.17 4.20
C VAL A 24 5.36 9.42 4.64
N ARG A 25 5.31 9.65 5.95
CA ARG A 25 4.66 10.81 6.58
C ARG A 25 5.64 11.47 7.53
N ASP A 26 5.60 12.79 7.58
CA ASP A 26 6.26 13.63 8.59
C ASP A 26 5.36 13.92 9.81
N THR A 27 4.08 13.57 9.72
CA THR A 27 3.11 13.68 10.81
C THR A 27 3.04 12.38 11.62
N GLN A 28 1.86 11.75 11.73
CA GLN A 28 1.64 10.53 12.49
C GLN A 28 1.46 9.32 11.57
N ALA A 29 1.78 8.13 12.09
CA ALA A 29 1.45 6.88 11.44
C ALA A 29 -0.07 6.67 11.39
N VAL A 30 -0.57 6.24 10.23
CA VAL A 30 -2.01 6.07 9.98
C VAL A 30 -2.29 4.64 9.53
N ASN A 31 -3.22 3.97 10.20
CA ASN A 31 -3.69 2.65 9.80
C ASN A 31 -4.84 2.77 8.78
N MET A 32 -4.74 2.04 7.67
CA MET A 32 -5.75 2.01 6.61
C MET A 32 -6.76 0.87 6.74
N SER A 33 -6.70 0.05 7.79
CA SER A 33 -7.67 -1.02 8.05
C SER A 33 -9.11 -0.55 8.09
N GLY A 34 -9.32 0.74 8.43
CA GLY A 34 -10.62 1.41 8.39
C GLY A 34 -11.32 1.33 7.02
N ALA A 35 -10.57 1.16 5.92
CA ALA A 35 -11.10 0.97 4.58
C ALA A 35 -11.98 -0.28 4.44
N PHE A 36 -11.79 -1.27 5.32
CA PHE A 36 -12.40 -2.60 5.24
C PHE A 36 -13.38 -2.90 6.38
N LEU A 37 -13.79 -1.89 7.16
CA LEU A 37 -14.80 -2.06 8.20
C LEU A 37 -16.15 -2.49 7.63
N THR A 38 -16.51 -1.96 6.45
CA THR A 38 -17.60 -2.52 5.66
C THR A 38 -17.05 -3.67 4.83
N PRO A 39 -17.63 -4.87 4.90
CA PRO A 39 -17.15 -6.02 4.13
C PRO A 39 -17.07 -5.71 2.63
N VAL A 40 -15.92 -6.05 2.04
CA VAL A 40 -15.70 -5.93 0.60
C VAL A 40 -16.59 -6.97 -0.11
N LYS A 41 -17.30 -6.53 -1.16
CA LYS A 41 -18.15 -7.39 -1.99
C LYS A 41 -17.28 -8.22 -2.97
N PRO A 42 -17.82 -9.27 -3.62
CA PRO A 42 -17.12 -10.04 -4.65
C PRO A 42 -16.46 -9.15 -5.72
N ASP A 43 -15.47 -9.68 -6.44
CA ASP A 43 -14.38 -8.93 -7.08
C ASP A 43 -13.44 -8.30 -6.04
N TYR A 44 -13.03 -9.14 -5.09
CA TYR A 44 -12.40 -8.71 -3.85
C TYR A 44 -11.14 -7.86 -4.05
N VAL A 45 -10.25 -8.23 -4.98
CA VAL A 45 -9.02 -7.45 -5.23
C VAL A 45 -9.36 -6.06 -5.73
N GLU A 46 -10.29 -5.96 -6.69
CA GLU A 46 -10.69 -4.70 -7.28
C GLU A 46 -11.42 -3.80 -6.28
N ASN A 47 -12.42 -4.36 -5.60
CA ASN A 47 -13.22 -3.61 -4.65
C ASN A 47 -12.43 -3.25 -3.39
N ALA A 48 -11.50 -4.10 -2.93
CA ALA A 48 -10.59 -3.76 -1.84
C ALA A 48 -9.64 -2.65 -2.25
N THR A 49 -9.09 -2.68 -3.47
CA THR A 49 -8.20 -1.62 -3.95
C THR A 49 -8.94 -0.29 -4.03
N LYS A 50 -10.16 -0.26 -4.58
CA LYS A 50 -11.00 0.94 -4.61
C LYS A 50 -11.32 1.47 -3.21
N ALA A 51 -11.66 0.60 -2.27
CA ALA A 51 -11.94 0.97 -0.89
C ALA A 51 -10.71 1.60 -0.21
N LEU A 52 -9.53 1.00 -0.40
CA LEU A 52 -8.27 1.51 0.13
C LEU A 52 -7.95 2.91 -0.42
N VAL A 53 -8.01 3.07 -1.75
CA VAL A 53 -7.73 4.35 -2.44
C VAL A 53 -8.68 5.43 -1.97
N LYS A 54 -9.99 5.13 -1.93
CA LYS A 54 -11.01 6.06 -1.45
C LYS A 54 -10.71 6.50 -0.02
N ARG A 55 -10.42 5.55 0.88
CA ARG A 55 -10.11 5.85 2.28
C ARG A 55 -8.88 6.73 2.40
N ALA A 56 -7.81 6.45 1.66
CA ALA A 56 -6.59 7.25 1.68
C ALA A 56 -6.86 8.71 1.27
N GLN A 57 -7.56 8.91 0.14
CA GLN A 57 -7.91 10.25 -0.35
C GLN A 57 -8.83 11.00 0.62
N GLU A 58 -9.81 10.32 1.23
CA GLU A 58 -10.68 10.92 2.24
C GLU A 58 -9.91 11.31 3.50
N MET A 59 -8.95 10.49 3.95
CA MET A 59 -8.12 10.82 5.11
C MET A 59 -7.25 12.04 4.85
N ASP A 60 -6.61 12.09 3.68
CA ASP A 60 -5.75 13.21 3.30
C ASP A 60 -6.57 14.50 3.20
N LYS A 61 -7.77 14.43 2.61
CA LYS A 61 -8.68 15.58 2.48
C LYS A 61 -9.21 16.10 3.82
N VAL A 62 -9.60 15.20 4.73
CA VAL A 62 -10.29 15.58 5.98
C VAL A 62 -9.31 15.96 7.09
N TYR A 63 -8.20 15.23 7.20
CA TYR A 63 -7.27 15.38 8.33
C TYR A 63 -5.93 16.03 7.93
N GLY A 64 -5.70 16.31 6.65
CA GLY A 64 -4.42 16.89 6.19
C GLY A 64 -3.23 15.96 6.41
N VAL A 65 -3.45 14.64 6.44
CA VAL A 65 -2.41 13.62 6.70
C VAL A 65 -1.77 13.09 5.42
N ALA A 66 -1.73 13.94 4.39
CA ALA A 66 -1.16 13.63 3.09
C ALA A 66 0.28 13.13 3.23
N PRO A 67 0.64 11.98 2.63
CA PRO A 67 2.02 11.51 2.61
C PRO A 67 2.95 12.50 1.92
N VAL A 68 4.17 12.61 2.44
CA VAL A 68 5.26 13.35 1.75
C VAL A 68 5.72 12.60 0.50
N LYS A 69 5.55 11.27 0.50
CA LYS A 69 5.92 10.38 -0.60
C LYS A 69 5.09 9.10 -0.53
N THR A 70 4.62 8.67 -1.68
CA THR A 70 3.86 7.43 -1.85
C THR A 70 4.48 6.60 -2.97
N TRP A 71 4.55 5.29 -2.77
CA TRP A 71 4.90 4.32 -3.79
C TRP A 71 3.80 3.26 -3.90
N VAL A 72 3.53 2.82 -5.13
CA VAL A 72 2.57 1.77 -5.44
C VAL A 72 3.30 0.69 -6.23
N VAL A 73 3.23 -0.55 -5.76
CA VAL A 73 3.59 -1.75 -6.53
C VAL A 73 2.31 -2.52 -6.72
N ARG A 74 1.94 -2.80 -7.96
CA ARG A 74 0.68 -3.48 -8.24
C ARG A 74 0.77 -4.43 -9.42
N ILE A 75 -0.14 -5.41 -9.47
CA ILE A 75 -0.23 -6.42 -10.53
C ILE A 75 -1.67 -6.51 -11.03
N GLY A 76 -1.85 -6.64 -12.35
CA GLY A 76 -3.16 -6.82 -12.99
C GLY A 76 -4.08 -5.60 -12.99
N ASP A 77 -5.20 -5.71 -13.69
CA ASP A 77 -6.15 -4.60 -13.86
C ASP A 77 -7.04 -4.36 -12.63
N ALA A 78 -7.27 -5.40 -11.82
CA ALA A 78 -8.04 -5.28 -10.58
C ALA A 78 -7.43 -4.25 -9.62
N THR A 79 -6.11 -4.05 -9.65
CA THR A 79 -5.41 -3.12 -8.75
C THR A 79 -5.22 -1.72 -9.35
N LYS A 80 -5.68 -1.49 -10.59
CA LYS A 80 -5.41 -0.27 -11.36
C LYS A 80 -5.87 1.02 -10.70
N SER A 81 -6.92 0.99 -9.87
CA SER A 81 -7.37 2.19 -9.16
C SER A 81 -6.33 2.75 -8.19
N ALA A 82 -5.31 1.96 -7.80
CA ALA A 82 -4.19 2.42 -6.97
C ALA A 82 -3.30 3.47 -7.67
N ASP A 83 -3.36 3.57 -9.00
CA ASP A 83 -2.61 4.57 -9.78
C ASP A 83 -3.01 6.01 -9.42
N ALA A 84 -4.20 6.19 -8.83
CA ALA A 84 -4.66 7.46 -8.29
C ALA A 84 -3.88 7.93 -7.05
N LEU A 85 -3.06 7.07 -6.43
CA LEU A 85 -2.21 7.42 -5.28
C LEU A 85 -0.78 7.75 -5.71
N ALA A 86 -0.22 6.98 -6.64
CA ALA A 86 1.07 7.23 -7.28
C ALA A 86 1.22 6.35 -8.54
N GLU A 87 2.09 6.77 -9.46
CA GLU A 87 2.49 5.95 -10.60
C GLU A 87 3.11 4.62 -10.13
N PRO A 88 2.73 3.46 -10.72
CA PRO A 88 3.29 2.17 -10.35
C PRO A 88 4.80 2.05 -10.57
N VAL A 89 5.47 1.44 -9.62
CA VAL A 89 6.91 1.11 -9.68
C VAL A 89 7.14 -0.37 -9.41
N SER A 90 8.34 -0.85 -9.74
CA SER A 90 8.78 -2.18 -9.30
C SER A 90 9.07 -2.20 -7.80
N LEU A 91 9.03 -3.38 -7.19
CA LEU A 91 9.38 -3.54 -5.78
C LEU A 91 10.81 -3.06 -5.48
N GLN A 92 11.76 -3.28 -6.39
CA GLN A 92 13.14 -2.81 -6.24
C GLN A 92 13.19 -1.29 -6.17
N GLN A 93 12.54 -0.60 -7.11
CA GLN A 93 12.47 0.86 -7.13
C GLN A 93 11.78 1.44 -5.89
N LEU A 94 10.77 0.74 -5.35
CA LEU A 94 10.15 1.13 -4.10
C LEU A 94 11.17 1.06 -2.96
N VAL A 95 11.93 -0.04 -2.84
CA VAL A 95 12.93 -0.20 -1.76
C VAL A 95 14.01 0.86 -1.87
N ASP A 96 14.60 1.03 -3.06
CA ASP A 96 15.65 2.03 -3.32
C ASP A 96 15.13 3.45 -2.98
N GLY A 97 13.91 3.78 -3.39
CA GLY A 97 13.30 5.07 -3.12
C GLY A 97 13.00 5.32 -1.64
N VAL A 98 12.60 4.28 -0.90
CA VAL A 98 12.39 4.36 0.55
C VAL A 98 13.73 4.57 1.27
N GLU A 99 14.78 3.83 0.91
CA GLU A 99 16.12 3.97 1.48
C GLU A 99 16.65 5.40 1.28
N GLU A 100 16.58 5.92 0.06
CA GLU A 100 17.00 7.29 -0.27
C GLU A 100 16.21 8.33 0.54
N THR A 101 14.88 8.19 0.59
CA THR A 101 14.01 9.14 1.31
C THR A 101 14.31 9.15 2.80
N VAL A 102 14.53 7.98 3.40
CA VAL A 102 14.85 7.85 4.82
C VAL A 102 16.26 8.35 5.12
N ALA A 103 17.26 7.98 4.32
CA ALA A 103 18.65 8.42 4.49
C ALA A 103 18.77 9.95 4.41
N SER A 104 18.10 10.56 3.42
CA SER A 104 18.08 12.02 3.28
C SER A 104 17.52 12.70 4.54
N ARG A 105 16.46 12.15 5.14
CA ARG A 105 15.86 12.73 6.35
C ARG A 105 16.68 12.52 7.61
N LEU A 106 17.35 11.38 7.75
CA LEU A 106 18.26 11.13 8.88
C LEU A 106 19.53 12.00 8.82
N SER A 107 19.96 12.40 7.62
CA SER A 107 21.12 13.29 7.44
C SER A 107 20.81 14.79 7.65
N GLN A 108 19.54 15.14 7.83
CA GLN A 108 19.06 16.50 8.09
C GLN A 108 18.89 16.79 9.60
N GLU A 109 19.22 15.81 10.45
CA GLU A 109 19.42 15.93 11.90
C GLU A 109 20.92 15.98 12.24
#